data_AF-A0A524CY64-F1
#
_entry.id   AF-A0A524CY64-F1
#
_cell.length_a   1.000
_cell.length_b   1.000
_cell.length_c   1.000
_cell.angle_alpha   90.00
_cell.angle_beta   90.00
_cell.angle_gamma   90.00
#
_symmetry.space_group_name_H-M   'P 1'
#
loop_
_entity.id
_entity.type
_entity.pdbx_description
1 polymer ?
#
loop_
_entity_poly.entity_id
_entity_poly.type
_entity_poly.pdbx_seq_one_letter_code
_entity_poly.pdbx_strand_id
1 'polypeptide(L)'
;MVSRRLKDLEYAIRDISVLANEVRKTGKKIYHLNIGDPVIYDFKTPHYISQALSDATFAGQNFYVDSLGVPELREEVCRYEKSKNDIDIKPDDILITSGV
;
A
#
# COMPACT_ATOMS: atom_id res chain seq x y z
N MET A 1 -1.73 31.17 1.15
CA MET A 1 -2.02 30.94 2.58
C MET A 1 -2.45 29.49 2.72
N VAL A 2 -1.82 28.70 3.60
CA VAL A 2 -2.12 27.26 3.78
C VAL A 2 -3.23 27.06 4.82
N SER A 3 -4.00 25.98 4.70
CA SER A 3 -5.10 25.69 5.64
C SER A 3 -4.58 25.46 7.07
N ARG A 4 -5.38 25.80 8.08
CA ARG A 4 -5.00 25.62 9.49
C ARG A 4 -4.69 24.16 9.83
N ARG A 5 -5.45 23.20 9.29
CA ARG A 5 -5.28 21.76 9.57
C ARG A 5 -3.94 21.20 9.10
N LEU A 6 -3.34 21.80 8.07
CA LEU A 6 -2.03 21.35 7.57
C LEU A 6 -0.86 21.96 8.35
N LYS A 7 -1.07 23.03 9.12
CA LYS A 7 0.01 23.69 9.86
C LYS A 7 0.58 22.82 10.97
N ASP A 8 -0.27 21.99 11.56
CA ASP A 8 0.07 21.15 12.71
C ASP A 8 0.31 19.69 12.31
N LEU A 9 0.40 19.40 11.01
CA LEU A 9 0.66 18.05 10.51
C LEU A 9 2.16 17.74 10.57
N GLU A 10 2.54 16.84 11.47
CA GLU A 10 3.92 16.40 11.66
C GLU A 10 4.10 14.92 11.31
N TYR A 11 5.31 14.54 10.89
CA TYR A 11 5.67 13.16 10.59
C TYR A 11 7.08 12.84 11.09
N ALA A 12 7.22 12.77 12.41
CA ALA A 12 8.48 12.69 13.15
C ALA A 12 9.45 11.59 12.65
N ILE A 13 8.95 10.48 12.12
CA ILE A 13 9.79 9.38 11.61
C ILE A 13 10.62 9.84 10.41
N ARG A 14 10.13 10.75 9.56
CA ARG A 14 10.89 11.26 8.40
C ARG A 14 11.97 12.26 8.79
N ASP A 15 11.88 12.91 9.94
CA ASP A 15 12.92 13.82 10.42
C ASP A 15 14.23 13.07 10.70
N ILE A 16 14.13 11.83 11.20
CA ILE A 16 15.28 10.94 11.44
C ILE A 16 16.01 10.62 10.13
N SER A 17 15.26 10.45 9.03
CA SER A 17 15.85 10.17 7.71
C SER A 17 16.73 11.32 7.20
N VAL A 18 16.44 12.57 7.58
CA VAL A 18 17.28 13.73 7.25
C VAL A 18 18.63 13.61 7.96
N LEU A 19 18.62 13.36 9.26
CA LEU A 19 19.85 13.19 10.04
C LEU A 19 20.67 11.98 9.55
N ALA A 20 20.02 10.85 9.27
CA ALA A 20 20.68 9.67 8.73
C ALA A 20 21.41 9.97 7.40
N ASN A 21 20.82 10.80 6.53
CA ASN A 21 21.45 11.24 5.29
C ASN A 21 22.68 12.13 5.52
N GLU A 22 22.64 13.04 6.49
CA GLU A 22 23.81 13.85 6.84
C GLU A 22 24.95 12.99 7.41
N VAL A 23 24.64 12.03 8.28
CA VAL A 23 25.65 11.09 8.81
C VAL A 23 26.23 10.23 7.69
N ARG A 24 25.41 9.78 6.73
CA ARG A 24 25.87 9.02 5.56
C ARG A 24 26.89 9.81 4.72
N LYS A 25 26.72 11.12 4.55
CA LYS A 25 27.67 11.99 3.83
C LYS A 25 29.06 12.03 4.50
N THR A 26 29.15 11.74 5.80
CA THR A 26 30.44 11.63 6.51
C THR A 26 31.21 10.34 6.19
N GLY A 27 30.73 9.51 5.27
CA GLY A 27 31.33 8.22 4.90
C GLY A 27 30.94 7.05 5.81
N LYS A 28 30.09 7.29 6.81
CA LYS A 28 29.61 6.23 7.70
C LYS A 28 28.54 5.38 7.01
N LYS A 29 28.63 4.06 7.19
CA LYS A 29 27.59 3.13 6.77
C LYS A 29 26.38 3.27 7.69
N ILE A 30 25.20 3.42 7.10
CA ILE A 30 23.93 3.48 7.81
C ILE A 30 23.17 2.17 7.59
N TYR A 31 22.62 1.63 8.68
CA TYR A 31 21.67 0.51 8.63
C TYR A 31 20.29 1.05 8.97
N HIS A 32 19.36 0.95 8.04
CA HIS A 32 17.99 1.42 8.21
C HIS A 32 17.16 0.32 8.89
N LEU A 33 16.89 0.51 10.18
CA LEU A 33 16.05 -0.38 10.99
C LEU A 33 14.67 0.25 11.31
N ASN A 34 14.32 1.30 10.58
CA ASN A 34 13.15 2.14 10.84
C ASN A 34 12.19 2.24 9.64
N ILE A 35 12.47 1.56 8.53
CA ILE A 35 11.62 1.56 7.34
C ILE A 35 10.79 0.27 7.34
N GLY A 36 9.46 0.42 7.33
CA GLY A 36 8.51 -0.69 7.37
C GLY A 36 8.13 -1.25 6.00
N ASP A 37 8.87 -0.93 4.94
CA ASP A 37 8.63 -1.44 3.59
C ASP A 37 9.44 -2.73 3.39
N PRO A 38 8.81 -3.91 3.37
CA PRO A 38 9.55 -5.17 3.23
C PRO A 38 10.19 -5.33 1.84
N VAL A 39 9.69 -4.64 0.81
CA VAL A 39 10.14 -4.81 -0.59
C VAL A 39 11.53 -4.22 -0.81
N ILE A 40 11.95 -3.24 0.00
CA ILE A 40 13.33 -2.71 -0.06
C ILE A 40 14.37 -3.65 0.58
N TYR A 41 13.93 -4.73 1.21
CA TYR A 41 14.78 -5.72 1.87
C TYR A 41 14.80 -7.03 1.08
N ASP A 42 14.19 -8.08 1.62
CA ASP A 42 14.28 -9.45 1.13
C ASP A 42 12.93 -10.03 0.65
N PHE A 43 11.85 -9.23 0.67
CA PHE A 43 10.57 -9.62 0.13
C PHE A 43 10.39 -9.12 -1.30
N LYS A 44 9.68 -9.90 -2.10
CA LYS A 44 9.29 -9.53 -3.47
C LYS A 44 7.80 -9.71 -3.62
N THR A 45 7.18 -8.85 -4.43
CA THR A 45 5.81 -9.09 -4.89
C THR A 45 5.76 -10.45 -5.59
N PRO A 46 4.87 -11.37 -5.16
CA PRO A 46 4.73 -12.67 -5.80
C PRO A 46 4.49 -12.55 -7.31
N HIS A 47 5.14 -13.41 -8.10
CA HIS A 47 5.14 -13.31 -9.56
C HIS A 47 3.72 -13.29 -10.17
N TYR A 48 2.80 -14.10 -9.64
CA TYR A 48 1.43 -14.16 -10.13
C TYR A 48 0.67 -12.82 -9.97
N ILE A 49 1.01 -12.01 -8.95
CA ILE A 49 0.41 -10.69 -8.76
C ILE A 49 0.92 -9.72 -9.83
N SER A 50 2.25 -9.69 -10.04
CA SER A 50 2.85 -8.85 -11.08
C SER A 50 2.38 -9.24 -12.48
N GLN A 51 2.20 -10.54 -12.73
CA GLN A 51 1.68 -11.04 -13.99
C GLN A 51 0.21 -10.61 -14.19
N ALA A 52 -0.66 -10.79 -13.19
CA ALA A 52 -2.06 -10.37 -13.28
C ALA A 52 -2.21 -8.85 -13.53
N LEU A 53 -1.37 -8.03 -12.90
CA LEU A 53 -1.33 -6.58 -13.15
C LEU A 53 -0.91 -6.27 -14.60
N SER A 54 0.13 -6.94 -15.09
CA SER A 54 0.60 -6.79 -16.48
C SER A 54 -0.49 -7.18 -17.47
N ASP A 55 -1.13 -8.33 -17.26
CA ASP A 55 -2.17 -8.86 -18.14
C ASP A 55 -3.39 -7.94 -18.17
N ALA A 56 -3.87 -7.46 -17.01
CA ALA A 56 -4.97 -6.50 -16.93
C ALA A 56 -4.65 -5.20 -17.69
N THR A 57 -3.41 -4.71 -17.54
CA THR A 57 -2.93 -3.50 -18.22
C THR A 57 -2.97 -3.66 -19.74
N PHE A 58 -2.39 -4.75 -20.25
CA PHE A 58 -2.32 -5.01 -21.70
C PHE A 58 -3.66 -5.44 -22.30
N ALA A 59 -4.57 -6.00 -21.50
CA ALA A 59 -5.94 -6.29 -21.90
C ALA A 59 -6.84 -5.05 -21.94
N GLY A 60 -6.33 -3.86 -21.59
CA GLY A 60 -7.07 -2.60 -21.66
C GLY A 60 -7.99 -2.33 -20.46
N GLN A 61 -7.79 -3.01 -19.33
CA GLN A 61 -8.57 -2.82 -18.09
C GLN A 61 -8.12 -1.57 -17.30
N ASN A 62 -7.99 -0.43 -17.99
CA ASN A 62 -7.38 0.81 -17.47
C ASN A 62 -8.41 1.93 -17.24
N PHE A 63 -9.69 1.60 -17.21
CA PHE A 63 -10.80 2.55 -17.07
C PHE A 63 -11.28 2.65 -15.62
N TYR A 64 -12.11 3.67 -15.34
CA TYR A 64 -12.73 3.81 -14.03
C TYR A 64 -13.65 2.63 -13.71
N VAL A 65 -13.58 2.16 -12.47
CA VAL A 65 -14.45 1.12 -11.93
C VAL A 65 -15.47 1.74 -10.97
N ASP A 66 -16.37 0.92 -10.44
CA ASP A 66 -17.30 1.35 -9.38
C ASP A 66 -16.54 2.02 -8.23
N SER A 67 -17.13 3.06 -7.62
CA SER A 67 -16.51 3.80 -6.51
C SER A 67 -16.21 2.94 -5.28
N LEU A 68 -16.90 1.81 -5.11
CA LEU A 68 -16.65 0.83 -4.05
C LEU A 68 -15.50 -0.13 -4.41
N GLY A 69 -15.08 -0.16 -5.68
CA GLY A 69 -14.06 -1.05 -6.22
C GLY A 69 -14.62 -2.11 -7.16
N VAL A 70 -13.70 -2.83 -7.82
CA VAL A 70 -14.00 -3.92 -8.77
C VAL A 70 -14.94 -4.95 -8.10
N PRO A 71 -16.14 -5.22 -8.66
CA PRO A 71 -17.11 -6.13 -8.05
C PRO A 71 -16.55 -7.53 -7.75
N GLU A 72 -15.79 -8.08 -8.69
CA GLU A 72 -15.17 -9.40 -8.55
C GLU A 72 -14.18 -9.44 -7.38
N LEU A 73 -13.44 -8.34 -7.15
CA LEU A 73 -12.54 -8.23 -6.00
C LEU A 73 -13.32 -8.18 -4.68
N ARG A 74 -14.44 -7.45 -4.62
CA ARG A 74 -15.28 -7.38 -3.42
C ARG A 74 -15.87 -8.76 -3.07
N GLU A 75 -16.30 -9.52 -4.06
CA GLU A 75 -16.77 -10.90 -3.87
C GLU A 75 -15.65 -11.83 -3.37
N GLU A 76 -14.44 -11.73 -3.93
CA GLU A 76 -13.30 -12.53 -3.46
C GLU A 76 -12.90 -12.20 -2.03
N VAL A 77 -12.97 -10.92 -1.63
CA VAL A 77 -12.75 -10.52 -0.22
C VAL A 77 -13.78 -11.18 0.69
N CYS A 78 -15.06 -11.22 0.30
CA CYS A 78 -16.09 -11.91 1.09
C CYS A 78 -15.79 -13.41 1.23
N ARG A 79 -15.40 -14.07 0.14
CA ARG A 79 -14.99 -15.49 0.17
C ARG A 79 -13.77 -15.72 1.06
N TYR A 80 -12.78 -14.83 0.98
CA TYR A 80 -11.56 -14.90 1.76
C TYR A 80 -11.85 -14.80 3.26
N GLU A 81 -12.60 -13.76 3.67
CA GLU A 81 -12.97 -13.52 5.07
C GLU A 81 -13.83 -14.66 5.63
N LYS A 82 -14.76 -15.21 4.85
CA LYS A 82 -15.52 -16.39 5.27
C LYS A 82 -14.62 -17.61 5.46
N SER A 83 -13.71 -17.88 4.52
CA SER A 83 -12.85 -19.07 4.58
C SER A 83 -11.80 -19.00 5.71
N LYS A 84 -11.27 -17.80 5.97
CA LYS A 84 -10.17 -17.59 6.91
C LYS A 84 -10.65 -17.31 8.33
N ASN A 85 -11.72 -16.54 8.46
CA ASN A 85 -12.18 -15.97 9.72
C ASN A 85 -13.63 -16.37 10.09
N ASP A 86 -14.32 -17.16 9.26
CA ASP A 86 -15.74 -17.53 9.41
C ASP A 86 -16.71 -16.32 9.43
N ILE A 87 -16.27 -15.17 8.90
CA ILE A 87 -17.04 -13.94 8.84
C ILE A 87 -17.96 -13.96 7.61
N ASP A 88 -19.25 -13.76 7.80
CA ASP A 88 -20.25 -13.66 6.73
C ASP A 88 -20.55 -12.18 6.43
N ILE A 89 -20.04 -11.69 5.31
CA ILE A 89 -20.15 -10.30 4.83
C ILE A 89 -20.58 -10.28 3.37
N LYS A 90 -21.25 -9.21 2.95
CA LYS A 90 -21.71 -9.03 1.58
C LYS A 90 -20.76 -8.11 0.80
N PRO A 91 -20.74 -8.19 -0.54
CA PRO A 91 -19.91 -7.29 -1.35
C PRO A 91 -20.18 -5.79 -1.09
N ASP A 92 -21.39 -5.43 -0.68
CA ASP A 92 -21.77 -4.05 -0.37
C ASP A 92 -21.24 -3.56 1.00
N ASP A 93 -20.73 -4.48 1.84
CA ASP A 93 -20.03 -4.16 3.08
C ASP A 93 -18.53 -3.85 2.83
N ILE A 94 -18.04 -3.98 1.58
CA ILE A 94 -16.63 -3.82 1.21
C ILE A 94 -16.40 -2.54 0.39
N LEU A 95 -15.39 -1.77 0.80
CA LEU A 95 -14.83 -0.65 0.06
C LEU A 95 -13.34 -0.90 -0.22
N ILE A 96 -12.96 -0.93 -1.50
CA ILE A 96 -11.56 -1.03 -1.93
C ILE A 96 -10.94 0.37 -1.95
N THR A 97 -9.81 0.55 -1.27
CA THR A 97 -9.11 1.83 -1.17
C THR A 97 -7.66 1.71 -1.67
N SER A 98 -7.06 2.85 -2.01
CA SER A 98 -5.60 2.92 -2.20
C SER A 98 -4.92 2.74 -0.85
N GLY A 99 -4.11 1.69 -0.72
CA GLY A 99 -3.39 1.35 0.51
C GLY A 99 -2.52 2.48 1.07
N VAL A 100 -1.98 2.25 2.28
CA VAL A 100 -1.12 3.18 3.02
C VAL A 100 0.36 2.90 2.75
#